data_AF-A0A850RFS2-F1
#
_entry.id   AF-A0A850RFS2-F1
#
_cell.length_a   1.000
_cell.length_b   1.000
_cell.length_c   1.000
_cell.angle_alpha   90.00
_cell.angle_beta   90.00
_cell.angle_gamma   90.00
#
_symmetry.space_group_name_H-M   'P 1'
#
loop_
_entity.id
_entity.type
_entity.pdbx_description
1 polymer ?
#
loop_
_entity_poly.entity_id
_entity_poly.type
_entity_poly.pdbx_seq_one_letter_code
_entity_poly.pdbx_strand_id
1 'polypeptide(L)'
;MTLGQLIDDLKIRRDQIRILQKTIDAAKEEYEHLERDIMTKLNEQGLTNSRSNLAIATITEQTVANVNDWDAFMDYVFTNDARHLLQRRIASRAALEEIEDNGEAIPGLALTKLTKLGLRSL
;
A
#
# COMPACT_ATOMS: atom_id res chain seq x y z
N MET A 1 -30.98 2.03 -20.11
CA MET A 1 -29.56 1.92 -20.48
C MET A 1 -29.35 0.54 -21.06
N THR A 2 -28.74 0.44 -22.24
CA THR A 2 -28.38 -0.86 -22.84
C THR A 2 -27.02 -1.31 -22.31
N LEU A 3 -26.71 -2.61 -22.44
CA LEU A 3 -25.40 -3.15 -22.02
C LEU A 3 -24.23 -2.44 -22.72
N GLY A 4 -24.39 -2.07 -24.00
CA GLY A 4 -23.41 -1.29 -24.75
C GLY A 4 -23.15 0.09 -24.12
N GLN A 5 -24.22 0.81 -23.76
CA GLN A 5 -24.09 2.11 -23.09
C GLN A 5 -23.37 2.00 -21.74
N LEU A 6 -23.61 0.93 -20.97
CA LEU A 6 -22.91 0.71 -19.70
C LEU A 6 -21.41 0.43 -19.90
N ILE A 7 -21.03 -0.28 -20.98
CA ILE A 7 -19.63 -0.54 -21.32
C ILE A 7 -18.93 0.75 -21.74
N ASP A 8 -19.58 1.57 -22.56
CA ASP A 8 -19.06 2.86 -23.00
C ASP A 8 -18.90 3.83 -21.82
N ASP A 9 -19.92 3.94 -20.96
CA ASP A 9 -19.86 4.74 -19.73
C ASP A 9 -18.74 4.27 -18.79
N LEU A 10 -18.53 2.96 -18.68
CA LEU A 10 -17.43 2.41 -17.88
C LEU A 10 -16.06 2.78 -18.47
N LYS A 11 -15.91 2.74 -19.80
CA LYS A 11 -14.68 3.18 -20.47
C LYS A 11 -14.42 4.67 -20.24
N ILE A 12 -15.42 5.53 -20.43
CA ILE A 12 -15.32 6.98 -20.18
C ILE A 12 -14.86 7.24 -18.74
N ARG A 13 -15.48 6.58 -17.76
CA ARG A 13 -15.09 6.71 -16.34
C ARG A 13 -13.67 6.23 -16.07
N ARG A 14 -13.22 5.14 -16.71
CA ARG A 14 -11.83 4.67 -16.58
C ARG A 14 -10.83 5.68 -17.15
N ASP A 15 -11.14 6.30 -18.29
CA ASP A 15 -10.27 7.32 -18.89
C ASP A 15 -10.24 8.59 -18.02
N GLN A 16 -11.38 8.99 -17.43
CA GLN A 16 -11.43 10.07 -16.44
C GLN A 16 -10.56 9.78 -15.22
N ILE A 17 -10.64 8.56 -14.66
CA ILE A 17 -9.78 8.14 -13.55
C ILE A 17 -8.31 8.26 -13.95
N ARG A 18 -7.94 7.84 -15.17
CA ARG A 18 -6.55 7.93 -15.63
C ARG A 18 -6.06 9.37 -15.77
N ILE A 19 -6.91 10.28 -16.24
CA ILE A 19 -6.58 11.71 -16.34
C ILE A 19 -6.41 12.32 -14.94
N LEU A 20 -7.36 12.06 -14.03
CA LEU A 20 -7.30 12.54 -12.66
C LEU A 20 -6.11 11.94 -11.90
N GLN A 21 -5.76 10.68 -12.17
CA GLN A 21 -4.59 10.05 -11.57
C GLN A 21 -3.32 10.83 -11.90
N LYS A 22 -3.14 11.27 -13.16
CA LYS A 22 -1.99 12.12 -13.52
C LYS A 22 -1.96 13.44 -12.75
N THR A 23 -3.12 14.07 -12.54
CA THR A 23 -3.18 15.31 -11.75
C THR A 23 -2.90 15.07 -10.27
N ILE A 24 -3.34 13.91 -9.74
CA ILE A 24 -3.03 13.50 -8.36
C ILE A 24 -1.54 13.21 -8.21
N ASP A 25 -0.94 12.54 -9.19
CA ASP A 25 0.48 12.19 -9.16
C ASP A 25 1.33 13.47 -9.19
N ALA A 26 1.01 14.45 -10.05
CA ALA A 26 1.69 15.75 -10.07
C ALA A 26 1.52 16.52 -8.75
N ALA A 27 0.31 16.58 -8.19
CA ALA A 27 0.07 17.24 -6.91
C ALA A 27 0.79 16.54 -5.74
N LYS A 28 0.94 15.22 -5.80
CA LYS A 28 1.72 14.46 -4.81
C LYS A 28 3.21 14.75 -4.92
N GLU A 29 3.76 14.84 -6.12
CA GLU A 29 5.18 15.21 -6.31
C GLU A 29 5.46 16.61 -5.74
N GLU A 30 4.59 17.58 -6.01
CA GLU A 30 4.70 18.92 -5.44
C GLU A 30 4.57 18.92 -3.91
N TYR A 31 3.63 18.13 -3.37
CA TYR A 31 3.46 17.97 -1.93
C TYR A 31 4.71 17.37 -1.26
N GLU A 32 5.26 16.28 -1.80
CA GLU A 32 6.47 15.63 -1.29
C GLU A 32 7.71 16.52 -1.43
N HIS A 33 7.77 17.37 -2.46
CA HIS A 33 8.83 18.38 -2.58
C HIS A 33 8.73 19.41 -1.45
N LEU A 34 7.55 20.00 -1.24
CA LEU A 34 7.32 20.97 -0.18
C LEU A 34 7.55 20.38 1.21
N GLU A 35 7.16 19.13 1.43
CA GLU A 35 7.39 18.43 2.70
C GLU A 35 8.90 18.31 3.01
N ARG A 36 9.70 17.91 2.01
CA ARG A 36 11.17 17.84 2.14
C ARG A 36 11.80 19.21 2.37
N ASP A 37 11.32 20.24 1.68
CA ASP A 37 11.81 21.62 1.88
C ASP A 37 11.50 22.12 3.29
N ILE A 38 10.28 21.87 3.78
CA ILE A 38 9.87 22.23 5.14
C ILE A 38 10.70 21.49 6.17
N MET A 39 10.91 20.17 6.00
CA MET A 39 11.78 19.39 6.89
C MET A 39 13.22 19.91 6.89
N THR A 40 13.77 20.24 5.72
CA THR A 40 15.14 20.77 5.60
C THR A 40 15.26 22.12 6.32
N LYS A 41 14.31 23.03 6.09
CA LYS A 41 14.30 24.35 6.75
C LYS A 41 14.08 24.27 8.26
N LEU A 42 13.21 23.37 8.71
CA LEU A 42 13.00 23.12 10.15
C LEU A 42 14.29 22.60 10.80
N ASN A 43 15.01 21.70 10.14
CA ASN A 43 16.28 21.17 10.62
C ASN A 43 17.40 22.25 10.62
N GLU A 44 17.52 23.05 9.56
CA GLU A 44 18.44 24.20 9.49
C GLU A 44 18.21 25.22 10.62
N GLN A 45 16.95 25.42 10.99
CA GLN A 45 16.55 26.34 12.06
C GLN A 45 16.57 25.70 13.46
N GLY A 46 16.81 24.39 13.55
CA GLY A 46 16.76 23.65 14.82
C GLY A 46 15.38 23.64 15.48
N LEU A 47 14.31 23.83 14.70
CA LEU A 47 12.94 23.93 15.20
C LEU A 47 12.20 22.61 15.02
N THR A 48 11.60 22.11 16.10
CA THR A 48 10.77 20.89 16.07
C THR A 48 9.35 21.17 15.55
N ASN A 49 8.90 22.43 15.61
CA ASN A 49 7.63 22.87 15.06
C ASN A 49 7.72 24.28 14.49
N SER A 50 6.88 24.57 13.50
CA SER A 50 6.68 25.92 12.98
C SER A 50 5.22 26.10 12.57
N ARG A 51 4.65 27.27 12.89
CA ARG A 51 3.26 27.63 12.59
C ARG A 51 3.23 28.64 11.46
N SER A 52 2.41 28.36 10.45
CA SER A 52 1.97 29.34 9.46
C SER A 52 0.55 29.83 9.77
N ASN A 53 0.06 30.79 9.00
CA ASN A 53 -1.31 31.30 9.15
C ASN A 53 -2.39 30.26 8.77
N LEU A 54 -2.01 29.18 8.07
CA LEU A 54 -2.93 28.16 7.56
C LEU A 54 -2.72 26.76 8.18
N ALA A 55 -1.52 26.45 8.70
CA ALA A 55 -1.17 25.12 9.21
C ALA A 55 -0.02 25.15 10.22
N ILE A 56 0.18 24.05 10.95
CA ILE A 56 1.32 23.84 11.85
C ILE A 56 2.09 22.63 11.34
N ALA A 57 3.38 22.81 11.05
CA ALA A 57 4.30 21.72 10.73
C ALA A 57 5.00 21.28 12.02
N THR A 58 4.96 19.98 12.35
CA THR A 58 5.64 19.40 13.51
C THR A 58 6.39 18.16 13.06
N ILE A 59 7.69 18.10 13.34
CA ILE A 59 8.49 16.90 13.10
C ILE A 59 8.26 15.94 14.26
N THR A 60 7.76 14.74 13.95
CA THR A 60 7.62 13.66 14.93
C THR A 60 8.52 12.52 14.49
N GLU A 61 9.48 12.16 15.34
CA GLU A 61 10.32 11.00 15.10
C GLU A 61 9.55 9.75 15.50
N GLN A 62 9.15 8.95 14.50
CA GLN A 62 8.58 7.64 14.74
C GLN A 62 9.68 6.58 14.60
N THR A 63 10.03 5.93 15.71
CA THR A 63 10.91 4.76 15.67
C THR A 63 10.13 3.59 15.07
N VAL A 64 10.50 3.16 13.87
CA VAL A 64 9.94 1.98 13.22
C VAL A 64 10.92 0.82 13.38
N ALA A 65 10.42 -0.34 13.79
CA ALA A 65 11.22 -1.56 13.85
C ALA A 65 11.51 -2.07 12.44
N ASN A 66 12.79 -2.17 12.07
CA ASN A 66 13.24 -2.82 10.85
C ASN A 66 14.02 -4.09 11.21
N VAL A 67 13.70 -5.19 10.54
CA VAL A 67 14.41 -6.47 10.69
C VAL A 67 15.60 -6.45 9.73
N ASN A 68 16.83 -6.49 10.29
CA ASN A 68 18.06 -6.54 9.50
C ASN A 68 18.45 -7.98 9.10
N ASP A 69 18.18 -8.94 9.99
CA ASP A 69 18.46 -10.36 9.81
C ASP A 69 17.18 -11.15 10.05
N TRP A 70 16.61 -11.67 8.98
CA TRP A 70 15.34 -12.40 9.03
C TRP A 70 15.49 -13.80 9.61
N ASP A 71 16.63 -14.46 9.38
CA ASP A 71 16.87 -15.82 9.87
C ASP A 71 16.98 -15.80 11.41
N ALA A 72 17.77 -14.89 11.97
CA ALA A 72 17.90 -14.73 13.41
C ALA A 72 16.58 -14.27 14.06
N PHE A 73 15.83 -13.39 13.39
CA PHE A 73 14.53 -12.93 13.89
C PHE A 73 13.48 -14.05 13.90
N MET A 74 13.39 -14.85 12.84
CA MET A 74 12.46 -15.97 12.78
C MET A 74 12.79 -17.03 13.82
N ASP A 75 14.08 -17.37 14.01
CA ASP A 75 14.51 -18.29 15.07
C ASP A 75 14.07 -17.81 16.46
N TYR A 76 14.26 -16.52 16.75
CA TYR A 76 13.77 -15.91 17.98
C TYR A 76 12.24 -15.98 18.12
N VAL A 77 11.50 -15.69 17.04
CA VAL A 77 10.03 -15.74 17.04
C VAL A 77 9.52 -17.14 17.33
N PHE A 78 10.12 -18.18 16.75
CA PHE A 78 9.71 -19.56 16.98
C PHE A 78 10.16 -20.08 18.34
N THR A 79 11.38 -19.77 18.77
CA THR A 79 11.93 -20.21 20.07
C THR A 79 11.19 -19.59 21.26
N ASN A 80 10.84 -18.31 21.16
CA ASN A 80 10.20 -17.56 22.26
C ASN A 80 8.66 -17.45 22.12
N ASP A 81 8.08 -18.19 21.16
CA ASP A 81 6.65 -18.13 20.81
C ASP A 81 6.12 -16.70 20.57
N ALA A 82 6.98 -15.80 20.09
CA ALA A 82 6.72 -14.37 19.94
C ALA A 82 5.92 -14.04 18.68
N ARG A 83 4.86 -14.82 18.39
CA ARG A 83 4.02 -14.69 17.18
C ARG A 83 3.26 -13.37 17.10
N HIS A 84 3.18 -12.62 18.20
CA HIS A 84 2.60 -11.28 18.26
C HIS A 84 3.44 -10.23 17.50
N LEU A 85 4.72 -10.50 17.26
CA LEU A 85 5.60 -9.66 16.45
C LEU A 85 5.32 -9.80 14.94
N LEU A 86 4.58 -10.83 14.54
CA LEU A 86 4.24 -11.09 13.15
C LEU A 86 2.81 -10.67 12.83
N GLN A 87 2.63 -10.06 11.66
CA GLN A 87 1.30 -9.78 11.14
C GLN A 87 0.71 -11.03 10.46
N ARG A 88 -0.54 -11.36 10.79
CA ARG A 88 -1.27 -12.46 10.13
C ARG A 88 -1.74 -12.02 8.74
N ARG A 89 -0.97 -12.36 7.72
CA ARG A 89 -1.36 -12.20 6.31
C ARG A 89 -0.95 -13.44 5.54
N ILE A 90 -1.87 -13.97 4.73
CA ILE A 90 -1.53 -15.02 3.78
C ILE A 90 -0.98 -14.40 2.49
N ALA A 91 0.10 -14.98 1.96
CA ALA A 91 0.55 -14.72 0.62
C ALA A 91 -0.39 -15.45 -0.36
N SER A 92 -1.52 -14.83 -0.72
CA SER A 92 -2.58 -15.48 -1.50
C SER A 92 -2.10 -16.10 -2.81
N ARG A 93 -1.07 -15.53 -3.45
CA ARG A 93 -0.50 -16.08 -4.68
C ARG A 93 0.29 -17.37 -4.42
N ALA A 94 1.22 -17.34 -3.46
CA ALA A 94 2.01 -18.51 -3.09
C ALA A 94 1.11 -19.64 -2.56
N ALA A 95 0.08 -19.30 -1.79
CA ALA A 95 -0.90 -20.28 -1.31
C ALA A 95 -1.73 -20.92 -2.43
N LEU A 96 -1.95 -20.22 -3.55
CA LEU A 96 -2.61 -20.80 -4.72
C LEU A 96 -1.65 -21.68 -5.53
N GLU A 97 -0.40 -21.26 -5.71
CA GLU A 97 0.67 -22.04 -6.36
C GLU A 97 0.89 -23.37 -5.61
N GLU A 98 1.00 -23.35 -4.28
CA GLU A 98 1.16 -24.56 -3.46
C GLU A 98 -0.04 -25.54 -3.56
N ILE A 99 -1.26 -25.03 -3.69
CA ILE A 99 -2.47 -25.87 -3.90
C ILE A 99 -2.48 -26.47 -5.31
N GLU A 100 -1.96 -25.75 -6.30
CA GLU A 100 -1.86 -26.22 -7.69
C GLU A 100 -0.77 -27.30 -7.84
N ASP A 101 0.38 -27.11 -7.18
CA ASP A 101 1.53 -28.00 -7.25
C ASP A 101 1.35 -29.29 -6.43
N ASN A 102 0.79 -29.19 -5.21
CA ASN A 102 0.61 -30.35 -4.33
C ASN A 102 -0.78 -31.00 -4.46
N GLY A 103 -1.74 -30.34 -5.11
CA GLY A 103 -3.10 -30.84 -5.32
C GLY A 103 -3.96 -30.98 -4.05
N GLU A 104 -3.42 -30.62 -2.88
CA GLU A 104 -4.09 -30.72 -1.58
C GLU A 104 -4.62 -29.37 -1.11
N ALA A 105 -5.80 -29.38 -0.49
CA ALA A 105 -6.37 -28.19 0.13
C ALA A 105 -5.61 -27.85 1.42
N ILE A 106 -5.04 -26.63 1.50
CA ILE A 106 -4.36 -26.16 2.71
C ILE A 106 -5.40 -26.03 3.85
N PRO A 107 -5.24 -26.74 4.98
CA PRO A 107 -6.20 -26.68 6.08
C PRO A 107 -6.30 -25.26 6.65
N GLY A 108 -7.53 -24.77 6.81
CA GLY A 108 -7.81 -23.42 7.31
C GLY A 108 -7.83 -22.32 6.24
N LEU A 109 -7.57 -22.64 4.98
CA LEU A 109 -7.71 -21.70 3.86
C LEU A 109 -9.02 -21.92 3.10
N ALA A 110 -9.87 -20.89 3.04
CA ALA A 110 -11.04 -20.88 2.17
C ALA A 110 -10.73 -20.09 0.89
N LEU A 111 -10.84 -20.75 -0.27
CA LEU A 111 -10.67 -20.09 -1.57
C LEU A 111 -11.98 -19.45 -2.03
N THR A 112 -12.01 -18.13 -2.11
CA THR A 112 -13.14 -17.38 -2.67
C THR A 112 -12.83 -16.94 -4.10
N LYS A 113 -13.61 -17.43 -5.06
CA LYS A 113 -13.51 -16.99 -6.46
C LYS A 113 -14.16 -15.60 -6.60
N LEU A 114 -13.33 -14.58 -6.77
CA LEU A 114 -13.79 -13.22 -7.07
C LEU A 114 -13.95 -13.06 -8.58
N THR A 115 -15.18 -12.86 -9.05
CA THR A 115 -15.46 -12.52 -10.45
C THR A 115 -14.94 -11.10 -10.73
N LYS A 116 -13.91 -10.99 -11.57
CA LYS A 116 -13.37 -9.70 -12.01
C LYS A 116 -13.88 -9.39 -13.42
N LEU A 117 -14.45 -8.21 -13.62
CA LEU A 117 -14.78 -7.70 -14.94
C LEU A 117 -13.51 -7.19 -15.63
N GLY A 118 -13.12 -7.82 -16.73
CA GLY A 118 -12.02 -7.38 -17.59
C GLY A 118 -12.55 -6.55 -18.75
N LEU A 119 -12.31 -5.23 -18.75
CA LEU A 119 -12.57 -4.38 -19.91
C LEU A 119 -11.28 -4.24 -20.74
N ARG A 120 -11.31 -4.71 -22.00
CA ARG A 120 -10.27 -4.53 -23.02
C ARG A 120 -10.75 -3.50 -24.04
N SER A 121 -9.90 -2.55 -24.42
CA SER A 121 -10.22 -1.66 -25.55
C SER A 121 -10.08 -2.45 -26.86
N LEU A 122 -11.01 -2.23 -27.77
CA LEU A 122 -10.77 -2.42 -29.20
C LEU A 122 -9.73 -1.39 -29.67
#